data_AF-A0A521PBX7-F1
#
_entry.id   AF-A0A521PBX7-F1
#
_cell.length_a   1.000
_cell.length_b   1.000
_cell.length_c   1.000
_cell.angle_alpha   90.00
_cell.angle_beta   90.00
_cell.angle_gamma   90.00
#
_symmetry.space_group_name_H-M   'P 1'
#
loop_
_entity.id
_entity.type
_entity.pdbx_description
1 polymer ?
#
loop_
_entity_poly.entity_id
_entity_poly.type
_entity_poly.pdbx_seq_one_letter_code
_entity_poly.pdbx_strand_id
1 'polypeptide(L)' 'MKIAQVTPLYEAVPPRLYGGTERVVAHLTDALVDLGHDVTLFASADAETRARLIPVRDQAIRLDPAPFKSDLAA' A
#
# COMPACT_ATOMS: atom_id res chain seq x y z
N MET A 1 10.46 16.98 1.94
CA MET A 1 10.54 16.65 0.49
C MET A 1 9.18 16.17 0.00
N LYS A 2 8.95 16.07 -1.31
CA LYS A 2 7.78 15.39 -1.90
C LYS A 2 8.18 13.97 -2.31
N ILE A 3 7.53 12.95 -1.77
CA ILE A 3 7.92 11.55 -1.94
C ILE A 3 6.70 10.73 -2.37
N ALA A 4 6.85 9.96 -3.45
CA ALA A 4 5.86 8.97 -3.86
C ALA A 4 6.36 7.57 -3.47
N GLN A 5 5.58 6.88 -2.64
CA GLN A 5 5.77 5.46 -2.32
C GLN A 5 4.82 4.64 -3.19
N VAL A 6 5.35 3.66 -3.92
CA VAL A 6 4.56 2.75 -4.75
C VAL A 6 4.77 1.35 -4.21
N THR A 7 3.73 0.77 -3.62
CA THR A 7 3.80 -0.57 -3.03
C THR A 7 3.32 -1.64 -4.01
N PRO A 8 3.79 -2.89 -3.90
CA PRO A 8 3.12 -4.01 -4.54
C PRO A 8 1.67 -4.11 -4.06
N LEU A 9 0.74 -4.43 -4.97
CA LEU A 9 -0.69 -4.60 -4.65
C LEU A 9 -1.04 -6.01 -4.16
N TYR A 10 -0.02 -6.86 -3.98
CA TYR A 10 -0.26 -8.27 -3.68
C TYR A 10 -0.79 -8.46 -2.26
N GLU A 11 -0.24 -7.77 -1.28
CA GLU A 11 -0.68 -7.78 0.11
C GLU A 11 -0.99 -6.35 0.58
N ALA A 12 -1.77 -6.19 1.65
CA ALA A 12 -2.12 -4.88 2.18
C ALA A 12 -0.89 -4.18 2.78
N VAL A 13 -0.98 -2.85 2.96
CA VAL A 13 0.05 -2.06 3.63
C VAL A 13 -0.58 -1.40 4.87
N PRO A 14 -0.26 -1.81 6.10
CA PRO A 14 0.62 -2.93 6.47
C PRO A 14 0.02 -4.30 6.14
N PRO A 15 0.86 -5.35 6.01
CA PRO A 15 0.41 -6.67 5.58
C PRO A 15 -0.41 -7.36 6.66
N ARG A 16 -1.52 -8.00 6.27
CA ARG A 16 -2.34 -8.85 7.16
C ARG A 16 -1.75 -10.24 7.32
N LEU A 17 -0.94 -10.65 6.35
CA LEU A 17 -0.27 -11.95 6.31
C LEU A 17 1.24 -11.76 6.13
N TYR A 18 1.93 -12.72 5.51
CA TYR A 18 3.35 -12.54 5.16
C TYR A 18 3.48 -11.53 4.01
N GLY A 19 4.12 -10.40 4.29
CA GLY A 19 4.49 -9.36 3.32
C GLY A 19 5.69 -8.56 3.84
N GLY A 20 6.91 -8.96 3.46
CA GLY A 20 8.12 -8.30 3.95
C GLY A 20 8.25 -6.88 3.41
N THR A 21 7.99 -6.71 2.11
CA THR A 21 8.06 -5.43 1.41
C THR A 21 7.01 -4.46 1.94
N GLU A 22 5.75 -4.89 2.02
CA GLU A 22 4.63 -4.09 2.50
C GLU A 22 4.84 -3.61 3.93
N ARG A 23 5.46 -4.43 4.79
CA ARG A 23 5.81 -4.03 6.16
C ARG A 23 6.87 -2.91 6.17
N VAL A 24 7.90 -3.02 5.34
CA VAL A 24 8.93 -1.97 5.21
C VAL A 24 8.31 -0.70 4.66
N VAL A 25 7.46 -0.80 3.62
CA VAL A 25 6.74 0.35 3.05
C VAL A 25 5.89 1.02 4.11
N ALA A 26 5.12 0.28 4.91
CA ALA A 26 4.30 0.85 5.98
C ALA A 26 5.15 1.67 6.97
N HIS A 27 6.20 1.07 7.52
CA HIS A 27 7.08 1.75 8.48
C HIS A 27 7.81 2.95 7.89
N LEU A 28 8.36 2.81 6.69
CA LEU A 28 9.11 3.88 6.03
C LEU A 28 8.20 5.04 5.65
N THR A 29 7.01 4.75 5.11
CA THR A 29 6.04 5.77 4.71
C THR A 29 5.64 6.62 5.89
N ASP A 30 5.22 5.99 6.99
CA ASP A 30 4.77 6.71 8.18
C ASP A 30 5.92 7.45 8.87
N ALA A 31 7.12 6.86 8.94
CA ALA A 31 8.29 7.54 9.51
C ALA A 31 8.70 8.78 8.68
N LEU A 32 8.59 8.73 7.35
CA LEU A 32 8.85 9.90 6.49
C LEU A 32 7.82 11.00 6.69
N VAL A 33 6.55 10.65 6.93
CA VAL A 33 5.51 11.63 7.30
C VAL A 33 5.84 12.25 8.65
N ASP A 34 6.21 11.45 9.65
CA ASP A 34 6.57 11.93 10.99
C ASP A 34 7.80 12.87 10.96
N LEU A 35 8.71 12.67 10.01
CA LEU A 35 9.86 13.56 9.75
C LEU A 35 9.49 14.85 8.99
N GLY A 36 8.21 15.06 8.66
CA GLY A 36 7.70 16.28 8.02
C GLY A 36 7.78 16.28 6.49
N HIS A 37 7.89 15.12 5.84
CA HIS A 37 7.85 15.03 4.38
C HIS A 37 6.39 14.95 3.88
N ASP A 38 6.15 15.48 2.68
CA ASP A 38 4.90 15.33 1.94
C ASP A 38 4.95 13.99 1.19
N VAL A 39 4.32 12.97 1.77
CA VAL A 39 4.37 11.59 1.26
C VAL A 39 3.01 11.22 0.68
N THR A 40 3.02 10.69 -0.55
CA THR A 40 1.86 10.04 -1.16
C THR A 40 2.15 8.55 -1.31
N LEU A 41 1.27 7.69 -0.80
CA LEU A 41 1.32 6.25 -0.97
C LEU A 41 0.34 5.82 -2.05
N PHE A 42 0.81 5.10 -3.07
CA PHE A 42 -0.01 4.42 -4.06
C PHE A 42 -0.11 2.96 -3.66
N ALA A 43 -1.30 2.53 -3.23
CA ALA A 43 -1.55 1.20 -2.67
C ALA A 43 -3.00 0.77 -2.87
N SER A 44 -3.36 -0.43 -2.42
CA SER A 44 -4.75 -0.83 -2.30
C SER A 44 -5.50 0.04 -1.28
N ALA A 45 -6.81 0.17 -1.42
CA ALA A 45 -7.63 1.07 -0.60
C ALA A 45 -7.77 0.61 0.86
N ASP A 46 -7.46 -0.67 1.13
CA ASP A 46 -7.36 -1.25 2.47
C ASP A 46 -6.01 -0.94 3.16
N ALA A 47 -5.17 -0.08 2.58
CA ALA A 47 -3.95 0.38 3.22
C ALA A 47 -4.22 1.36 4.38
N GLU A 48 -3.51 1.17 5.48
CA GLU A 48 -3.51 2.06 6.64
C GLU A 48 -2.18 2.81 6.70
N THR A 49 -2.21 4.14 6.55
CA THR A 49 -1.01 4.97 6.56
C THR A 49 -1.31 6.39 7.03
N ARG A 50 -0.29 7.11 7.51
CA ARG A 50 -0.32 8.56 7.77
C ARG A 50 -0.10 9.41 6.52
N ALA A 51 0.42 8.81 5.45
CA ALA A 51 0.63 9.49 4.18
C ALA A 51 -0.69 9.76 3.44
N ARG A 52 -0.64 10.60 2.41
CA ARG A 52 -1.76 10.74 1.48
C ARG A 52 -1.91 9.44 0.67
N LEU A 53 -2.98 8.69 0.93
CA LEU A 53 -3.28 7.48 0.15
C LEU A 53 -3.91 7.85 -1.20
N ILE A 54 -3.35 7.30 -2.29
CA ILE A 54 -4.01 7.19 -3.59
C ILE A 54 -4.35 5.72 -3.81
N PRO A 55 -5.63 5.33 -3.71
CA PRO A 55 -6.02 3.96 -3.95
C PRO A 55 -5.87 3.65 -5.44
N VAL A 56 -5.20 2.54 -5.76
CA VAL A 56 -5.08 2.03 -7.15
C VAL A 56 -5.86 0.73 -7.36
N ARG A 57 -6.40 0.17 -6.28
CA ARG A 57 -7.19 -1.07 -6.23
C ARG A 57 -8.06 -1.05 -4.98
N ASP A 58 -9.23 -1.71 -4.98
CA ASP A 58 -10.13 -1.72 -3.82
C ASP A 58 -9.57 -2.48 -2.61
N GLN A 59 -8.75 -3.50 -2.82
CA GLN A 59 -8.14 -4.32 -1.76
C GLN A 59 -6.88 -5.02 -2.26
N ALA A 60 -6.06 -5.60 -1.38
CA ALA A 60 -4.90 -6.36 -1.84
C ALA A 60 -5.28 -7.63 -2.64
N ILE A 61 -4.52 -7.95 -3.69
CA ILE A 61 -4.80 -9.07 -4.62
C ILE A 61 -4.90 -10.40 -3.87
N ARG A 62 -4.03 -10.66 -2.91
CA ARG A 62 -4.03 -11.90 -2.11
C ARG A 62 -5.29 -12.04 -1.27
N LEU A 63 -5.81 -10.93 -0.75
CA LEU A 63 -6.97 -10.88 0.14
C LEU A 63 -8.29 -10.87 -0.62
N ASP A 64 -8.24 -10.66 -1.93
CA ASP A 64 -9.41 -10.65 -2.77
C ASP A 64 -10.07 -12.05 -2.85
N PRO A 65 -11.36 -12.18 -2.47
CA PRO A 65 -12.09 -13.44 -2.58
C PRO A 65 -12.57 -13.74 -4.01
N ALA A 66 -12.46 -12.79 -4.94
CA ALA A 66 -12.88 -13.00 -6.32
C ALA A 66 -12.08 -14.15 -6.97
N PRO A 67 -12.76 -15.08 -7.65
CA PRO A 67 -12.12 -16.24 -8.28
C PRO A 67 -11.25 -15.84 -9.48
N PHE A 68 -11.58 -14.71 -10.12
CA PHE A 68 -10.84 -14.13 -11.22
C PHE A 68 -10.26 -12.79 -10.78
N LYS A 69 -9.00 -12.83 -10.37
CA LYS A 69 -8.19 -11.64 -10.11
C LYS A 69 -7.67 -11.24 -11.49
N SER A 70 -8.27 -10.22 -12.09
CA SER A 70 -8.01 -9.77 -13.46
C SER A 70 -6.54 -9.89 -13.88
N ASP A 71 -6.33 -10.35 -15.12
CA ASP A 71 -5.00 -10.51 -15.73
C ASP A 71 -4.31 -9.16 -16.06
N LEU A 72 -5.02 -8.02 -15.98
CA LEU A 72 -4.49 -6.69 -16.38
C LEU A 72 -4.71 -5.55 -15.38
N ALA A 73 -5.68 -5.67 -14.49
CA ALA A 73 -5.99 -4.68 -13.44
C ALA A 73 -7.14 -5.28 -12.65
N ALA A 74 -6.80 -5.97 -11.57
CA ALA A 74 -7.77 -6.26 -10.53
C ALA A 74 -7.69 -5.14 -9.51
#